data_AF-A0A1D9G1Y4-F1
#
_entry.id   AF-A0A1D9G1Y4-F1
#
_cell.length_a   1.000
_cell.length_b   1.000
_cell.length_c   1.000
_cell.angle_alpha   90.00
_cell.angle_beta   90.00
_cell.angle_gamma   90.00
#
_symmetry.space_group_name_H-M   'P 1'
#
loop_
_entity.id
_entity.type
_entity.pdbx_description
1 polymer ?
#
loop_
_entity_poly.entity_id
_entity_poly.type
_entity_poly.pdbx_seq_one_letter_code
_entity_poly.pdbx_strand_id
1 'polypeptide(L)'
;MKSWTAKMIAVRRVTQENKGKKTAGIDGVKALTNKQRLILVANLKVSKKAQPTRRVWIPKPGRTEKRPLGMPTMYDRALQALAKQARLT
;
A
#
# COMPACT_ATOMS: atom_id res chain seq x y z
N MET A 1 10.88 11.70 5.01
CA MET A 1 9.61 12.29 5.51
C MET A 1 9.42 11.99 6.98
N LYS A 2 9.30 13.04 7.80
CA LYS A 2 9.13 12.95 9.26
C LYS A 2 7.73 13.36 9.74
N SER A 3 6.94 14.04 8.91
CA SER A 3 5.62 14.57 9.30
C SER A 3 4.61 13.46 9.65
N TRP A 4 3.98 13.59 10.82
CA TRP A 4 2.92 12.67 11.29
C TRP A 4 1.66 12.75 10.43
N THR A 5 1.26 13.95 10.04
CA THR A 5 0.05 14.19 9.24
C THR A 5 0.18 13.55 7.85
N ALA A 6 1.34 13.65 7.22
CA ALA A 6 1.63 13.00 5.95
C ALA A 6 1.48 11.46 6.06
N LYS A 7 2.04 10.85 7.11
CA LYS A 7 1.88 9.41 7.37
C LYS A 7 0.42 9.02 7.57
N MET A 8 -0.36 9.81 8.32
CA MET A 8 -1.79 9.60 8.53
C MET A 8 -2.57 9.61 7.21
N ILE A 9 -2.34 10.62 6.35
CA ILE A 9 -3.01 10.74 5.05
C ILE A 9 -2.62 9.55 4.15
N ALA A 10 -1.34 9.16 4.13
CA ALA A 10 -0.87 8.01 3.36
C ALA A 10 -1.55 6.69 3.80
N VAL A 11 -1.61 6.43 5.11
CA VAL A 11 -2.26 5.24 5.65
C VAL A 11 -3.78 5.27 5.38
N ARG A 12 -4.44 6.41 5.56
CA ARG A 12 -5.87 6.57 5.24
C ARG A 12 -6.14 6.26 3.76
N ARG A 13 -5.34 6.84 2.85
CA ARG A 13 -5.49 6.62 1.41
C ARG A 13 -5.45 5.14 1.05
N VAL A 14 -4.47 4.42 1.58
CA VAL A 14 -4.26 2.99 1.28
C VAL A 14 -5.31 2.09 1.93
N THR A 15 -5.65 2.35 3.19
CA THR A 15 -6.50 1.44 3.98
C THR A 15 -8.00 1.71 3.81
N GLN A 16 -8.39 2.92 3.41
CA GLN A 16 -9.80 3.34 3.42
C GLN A 16 -10.30 3.86 2.07
N GLU A 17 -9.47 4.49 1.23
CA GLU A 17 -9.94 5.18 0.02
C GLU A 17 -9.64 4.42 -1.27
N ASN A 18 -8.46 3.81 -1.39
CA ASN A 18 -8.04 3.13 -2.61
C ASN A 18 -9.03 2.01 -3.03
N LYS A 19 -9.30 1.90 -4.34
CA LYS A 19 -10.16 0.83 -4.91
C LYS A 19 -9.68 -0.57 -4.52
N GLY A 20 -8.36 -0.78 -4.45
CA GLY A 20 -7.72 -2.03 -4.05
C GLY A 20 -7.45 -2.19 -2.54
N LYS A 21 -8.11 -1.41 -1.66
CA LYS A 21 -7.85 -1.43 -0.20
C LYS A 21 -8.04 -2.80 0.45
N LYS A 22 -8.95 -3.63 -0.09
CA LYS A 22 -9.25 -5.01 0.40
C LYS A 22 -8.29 -6.08 -0.14
N THR A 23 -7.35 -5.71 -1.01
CA THR A 23 -6.41 -6.64 -1.63
C THR A 23 -5.21 -6.86 -0.72
N ALA A 24 -4.91 -8.12 -0.40
CA ALA A 24 -3.73 -8.50 0.37
C ALA A 24 -2.48 -8.67 -0.51
N GLY A 25 -1.33 -8.28 0.04
CA GLY A 25 -0.01 -8.63 -0.49
C GLY A 25 0.40 -10.03 -0.03
N ILE A 26 1.71 -10.28 0.08
CA ILE A 26 2.25 -11.53 0.64
C ILE A 26 2.06 -11.62 2.15
N ASP A 27 1.81 -10.49 2.81
CA ASP A 27 1.51 -10.36 4.24
C ASP A 27 0.10 -10.85 4.63
N GLY A 28 -0.77 -11.16 3.67
CA GLY A 28 -2.13 -11.63 3.93
C GLY A 28 -3.10 -10.56 4.48
N VAL A 29 -2.62 -9.34 4.73
CA VAL A 29 -3.41 -8.27 5.36
C VAL A 29 -4.38 -7.62 4.36
N LYS A 30 -5.67 -7.92 4.50
CA LYS A 30 -6.76 -7.35 3.67
C LYS A 30 -7.34 -6.06 4.23
N ALA A 31 -7.39 -5.94 5.55
CA ALA A 31 -7.99 -4.80 6.24
C ALA A 31 -7.30 -4.60 7.58
N LEU A 32 -7.35 -3.36 8.09
CA LEU A 32 -6.82 -2.98 9.39
C LEU A 32 -7.93 -2.36 10.24
N THR A 33 -7.91 -2.65 11.54
CA THR A 33 -8.69 -1.94 12.56
C THR A 33 -8.11 -0.54 12.81
N ASN A 34 -8.88 0.33 13.48
CA ASN A 34 -8.41 1.69 13.82
C ASN A 34 -7.10 1.67 14.61
N LYS A 35 -6.97 0.79 15.62
CA LYS A 35 -5.75 0.63 16.42
C LYS A 35 -4.56 0.20 15.55
N GLN A 36 -4.75 -0.79 14.67
CA GLN A 36 -3.69 -1.24 13.77
C GLN A 36 -3.24 -0.17 12.77
N ARG A 37 -4.15 0.72 12.32
CA ARG A 37 -3.78 1.85 11.45
C ARG A 37 -2.88 2.84 12.18
N LEU A 38 -3.18 3.17 13.44
CA LEU A 38 -2.32 4.05 14.25
C LEU A 38 -0.94 3.43 14.48
N ILE A 39 -0.90 2.13 14.76
CA ILE A 39 0.36 1.36 14.87
C ILE A 39 1.14 1.41 13.55
N LEU A 40 0.47 1.26 12.40
CA LEU A 40 1.12 1.35 11.10
C LEU A 40 1.70 2.75 10.85
N VAL A 41 0.98 3.82 11.20
CA VAL A 41 1.46 5.21 11.09
C VAL A 41 2.71 5.42 11.94
N ALA A 42 2.69 4.98 13.20
CA ALA A 42 3.83 5.10 14.11
C ALA A 42 5.07 4.35 13.58
N ASN A 43 4.87 3.17 13.00
CA ASN A 43 5.96 2.32 12.50
C ASN A 43 6.44 2.67 11.09
N LEU A 44 5.78 3.58 10.37
CA LEU A 44 6.12 3.89 8.99
C LEU A 44 7.47 4.65 8.92
N LYS A 45 8.49 3.98 8.39
CA LYS A 45 9.88 4.46 8.21
C LYS A 45 10.32 4.29 6.76
N VAL A 46 10.94 5.34 6.19
CA VAL A 46 11.41 5.37 4.79
C VAL A 46 12.62 4.47 4.54
N SER A 47 13.43 4.22 5.56
CA SER A 47 14.63 3.38 5.45
C SER A 47 14.37 1.88 5.43
N LYS A 48 13.10 1.44 5.54
CA LYS A 48 12.79 0.00 5.57
C LYS A 48 12.92 -0.61 4.17
N LYS A 49 13.63 -1.74 4.06
CA LYS A 49 13.69 -2.54 2.83
C LYS A 49 12.31 -3.08 2.46
N ALA A 50 11.93 -2.91 1.19
CA ALA A 50 10.64 -3.38 0.67
C ALA A 50 10.54 -4.91 0.70
N GLN A 51 9.33 -5.41 0.92
CA GLN A 51 9.05 -6.85 0.85
C GLN A 51 8.73 -7.29 -0.58
N PRO A 52 8.90 -8.58 -0.91
CA PRO A 52 8.49 -9.11 -2.22
C PRO A 52 6.98 -8.89 -2.46
N THR A 53 6.63 -8.64 -3.72
CA THR A 53 5.23 -8.42 -4.11
C THR A 53 4.53 -9.72 -4.47
N ARG A 54 3.25 -9.86 -4.10
CA ARG A 54 2.43 -10.99 -4.53
C ARG A 54 2.00 -10.80 -5.98
N ARG A 55 2.31 -11.75 -6.86
CA ARG A 55 1.94 -11.70 -8.28
C ARG A 55 0.56 -12.33 -8.51
N VAL A 56 -0.30 -11.65 -9.26
CA VAL A 56 -1.54 -12.20 -9.80
C VAL A 56 -1.64 -11.87 -11.28
N TRP A 57 -2.07 -12.86 -12.07
CA TRP A 57 -2.34 -12.70 -13.49
C TRP A 57 -3.75 -12.19 -13.69
N ILE A 58 -3.89 -11.05 -14.38
CA ILE A 58 -5.19 -10.49 -14.75
C ILE A 58 -5.31 -10.41 -16.28
N PRO A 59 -6.50 -10.64 -16.85
CA PRO A 59 -6.70 -10.56 -18.29
C PRO A 59 -6.44 -9.14 -18.81
N LYS A 60 -5.90 -9.02 -20.02
CA LYS A 60 -5.87 -7.74 -20.74
C LYS A 60 -7.27 -7.44 -21.28
N PRO A 61 -7.78 -6.20 -21.15
CA PRO A 61 -9.04 -5.84 -21.77
C PRO A 61 -9.00 -6.11 -23.28
N GLY A 62 -9.97 -6.86 -23.80
CA GLY A 62 -10.09 -7.13 -25.24
C GLY A 62 -9.05 -8.10 -25.82
N ARG A 63 -8.25 -8.81 -25.01
CA ARG A 63 -7.30 -9.84 -25.49
C ARG A 63 -7.32 -11.08 -24.60
N THR A 64 -6.89 -12.22 -25.13
CA THR A 64 -6.75 -13.50 -24.39
C THR A 64 -5.52 -13.54 -23.48
N GLU A 65 -4.53 -12.70 -23.76
CA GLU A 65 -3.31 -12.57 -22.97
C GLU A 65 -3.57 -12.06 -21.54
N LYS A 66 -2.76 -12.54 -20.59
CA LYS A 66 -2.76 -12.03 -19.21
C LYS A 66 -1.56 -11.10 -18.98
N ARG A 67 -1.71 -10.16 -18.04
CA ARG A 67 -0.62 -9.33 -17.53
C ARG A 67 -0.39 -9.59 -16.05
N PRO A 68 0.88 -9.57 -15.57
CA PRO A 68 1.17 -9.74 -14.16
C PRO A 68 0.90 -8.44 -13.41
N LEU A 69 0.17 -8.52 -12.29
CA LEU A 69 -0.02 -7.44 -11.34
C LEU A 69 0.73 -7.77 -10.05
N GLY A 70 1.61 -6.87 -9.61
CA GLY A 70 2.29 -6.98 -8.31
C GLY A 70 1.48 -6.28 -7.23
N MET A 71 1.14 -6.99 -6.16
CA MET A 71 0.45 -6.45 -4.99
C MET A 71 1.44 -6.37 -3.82
N PRO A 72 1.88 -5.16 -3.44
CA PRO A 72 2.74 -4.97 -2.28
C PRO A 72 1.99 -5.22 -0.97
N THR A 73 2.77 -5.34 0.11
CA THR A 73 2.24 -5.44 1.47
C THR A 73 1.50 -4.16 1.87
N MET A 74 0.70 -4.22 2.94
CA MET A 74 0.03 -3.03 3.47
C MET A 74 1.03 -1.94 3.86
N TYR A 75 2.16 -2.34 4.46
CA TYR A 75 3.24 -1.44 4.84
C TYR A 75 3.85 -0.76 3.61
N ASP A 76 4.23 -1.54 2.59
CA ASP A 76 4.89 -1.00 1.39
C ASP A 76 3.96 -0.09 0.59
N ARG A 77 2.66 -0.41 0.51
CA ARG A 77 1.66 0.48 -0.09
C ARG A 77 1.58 1.82 0.65
N ALA A 78 1.55 1.79 1.98
CA ALA A 78 1.53 3.01 2.79
C ALA A 78 2.81 3.84 2.60
N LEU A 79 3.97 3.18 2.50
CA LEU A 79 5.24 3.84 2.28
C LEU A 79 5.34 4.47 0.87
N GLN A 80 4.86 3.76 -0.15
CA GLN A 80 4.75 4.29 -1.51
C GLN A 80 3.78 5.48 -1.60
N ALA A 81 2.64 5.41 -0.91
CA ALA A 81 1.69 6.53 -0.84
C ALA A 81 2.31 7.75 -0.16
N LEU A 82 3.07 7.54 0.91
CA LEU A 82 3.83 8.60 1.58
C LEU A 82 4.88 9.22 0.63
N ALA A 83 5.66 8.39 -0.06
CA ALA A 83 6.64 8.87 -1.06
C ALA A 83 5.99 9.64 -2.21
N LYS A 84 4.80 9.21 -2.66
CA LYS A 84 4.04 9.91 -3.70
C LYS A 84 3.62 11.31 -3.26
N GLN A 85 3.24 11.50 -2.00
CA GLN A 85 2.86 12.82 -1.48
C GLN A 85 4.02 13.82 -1.52
N ALA A 86 5.23 13.41 -1.13
CA ALA A 86 6.40 14.28 -1.16
C ALA A 86 6.88 14.65 -2.57
N ARG A 87 6.43 13.94 -3.61
CA ARG A 87 6.74 14.27 -5.01
C ARG A 87 5.71 15.25 -5.61
N LEU A 88 4.56 15.41 -4.96
CA LEU A 88 3.46 16.29 -5.41
C LEU A 88 3.49 17.67 -4.75
N THR A 89 4.47 17.90 -3.87
CA THR A 89 4.76 19.16 -3.18
C THR A 89 6.15 19.62 -3.58
#